data_AF-A0A953UNJ5-F1
#
_entry.id   AF-A0A953UNJ5-F1
#
_cell.length_a   1.000
_cell.length_b   1.000
_cell.length_c   1.000
_cell.angle_alpha   90.00
_cell.angle_beta   90.00
_cell.angle_gamma   90.00
#
_symmetry.space_group_name_H-M   'P 1'
#
loop_
_entity.id
_entity.type
_entity.pdbx_description
1 polymer ?
#
loop_
_entity_poly.entity_id
_entity_poly.type
_entity_poly.pdbx_seq_one_letter_code
_entity_poly.pdbx_strand_id
1 'polypeptide(L)'
;MDTRSKILTLAAAAEIPVRPLAMVSGTFDILRAEHARELQQVRDRTSARALIAVVLPRAGELLSQRARAELVAALRAVDYVVVASAAELDGLIRLLRPALVIHMEEADERRLQELWDHVRTRFTV
;
A
#
# COMPACT_ATOMS: atom_id res chain seq x y z
N MET A 1 -13.22 15.88 0.62
CA MET A 1 -13.20 14.65 -0.21
C MET A 1 -13.70 13.53 0.68
N ASP A 2 -14.79 12.89 0.27
CA ASP A 2 -15.37 11.73 0.98
C ASP A 2 -14.35 10.59 0.96
N THR A 3 -14.13 9.91 2.08
CA THR A 3 -13.19 8.77 2.12
C THR A 3 -13.66 7.62 1.25
N ARG A 4 -14.97 7.51 1.00
CA ARG A 4 -15.54 6.49 0.09
C ARG A 4 -15.24 6.77 -1.38
N SER A 5 -15.14 8.03 -1.79
CA SER A 5 -14.92 8.38 -3.20
C SER A 5 -13.49 8.10 -3.69
N LYS A 6 -12.56 7.81 -2.79
CA LYS A 6 -11.19 7.43 -3.13
C LYS A 6 -11.02 5.95 -3.41
N ILE A 7 -11.96 5.10 -3.00
CA ILE A 7 -11.84 3.65 -3.20
C ILE A 7 -12.39 3.29 -4.57
N LEU A 8 -11.50 2.88 -5.47
CA LEU A 8 -11.80 2.53 -6.85
C LEU A 8 -11.89 1.03 -7.04
N THR A 9 -12.75 0.62 -7.98
CA THR A 9 -12.71 -0.73 -8.57
C THR A 9 -11.51 -0.85 -9.50
N LEU A 10 -11.10 -2.08 -9.82
CA LEU A 10 -10.01 -2.32 -10.78
C LEU A 10 -10.27 -1.67 -12.14
N ALA A 11 -11.51 -1.71 -12.62
CA ALA A 11 -11.91 -1.06 -13.87
C ALA A 11 -11.77 0.47 -13.80
N ALA A 12 -12.23 1.10 -12.71
CA ALA A 12 -12.08 2.54 -12.52
C ALA A 12 -10.61 2.96 -12.34
N ALA A 13 -9.79 2.11 -11.70
CA ALA A 13 -8.37 2.35 -11.54
C ALA A 13 -7.62 2.32 -12.88
N ALA A 14 -8.02 1.44 -13.81
CA ALA A 14 -7.47 1.36 -15.15
C ALA A 14 -7.69 2.65 -15.98
N GLU A 15 -8.79 3.34 -15.72
CA GLU A 15 -9.20 4.54 -16.47
C GLU A 15 -8.62 5.84 -15.94
N ILE A 16 -7.83 5.82 -14.86
CA ILE A 16 -7.24 7.04 -14.29
C ILE A 16 -6.42 7.76 -15.38
N PRO A 17 -6.77 8.99 -15.78
CA PRO A 17 -6.06 9.70 -16.84
C PRO A 17 -4.79 10.41 -16.34
N VAL A 18 -4.62 10.50 -15.01
CA VAL A 18 -3.54 11.25 -14.38
C VAL A 18 -2.21 10.49 -14.50
N ARG A 19 -1.19 11.14 -15.06
CA ARG A 19 0.20 10.67 -15.12
C ARG A 19 1.17 11.83 -14.84
N PRO A 20 2.37 11.58 -14.30
CA PRO A 20 2.86 10.30 -13.79
C PRO A 20 2.17 9.92 -12.47
N LEU A 21 1.99 8.62 -12.23
CA LEU A 21 1.41 8.10 -10.99
C LEU A 21 2.43 7.28 -10.22
N ALA A 22 2.32 7.31 -8.89
CA ALA A 22 3.05 6.44 -7.99
C ALA A 22 2.08 5.40 -7.41
N MET A 23 2.58 4.19 -7.19
CA MET A 23 1.80 3.07 -6.67
C MET A 23 2.47 2.51 -5.42
N VAL A 24 1.67 2.23 -4.39
CA VAL A 24 2.13 1.60 -3.15
C VAL A 24 1.25 0.40 -2.85
N SER A 25 1.83 -0.78 -2.66
CA SER A 25 1.10 -1.97 -2.22
C SER A 25 1.39 -2.30 -0.76
N GLY A 26 0.39 -2.83 -0.05
CA GLY A 26 0.53 -3.18 1.36
C GLY A 26 -0.71 -3.88 1.91
N THR A 27 -0.56 -4.52 3.06
CA THR A 27 -1.65 -5.18 3.80
C THR A 27 -2.40 -4.17 4.68
N PHE A 28 -1.68 -3.22 5.29
CA PHE A 28 -2.21 -2.08 6.07
C PHE A 28 -3.08 -2.46 7.28
N ASP A 29 -2.86 -3.62 7.91
CA ASP A 29 -3.68 -4.11 9.04
C ASP A 29 -3.60 -3.18 10.27
N ILE A 30 -2.44 -2.58 10.51
CA ILE A 30 -2.29 -1.48 11.48
C ILE A 30 -1.68 -0.29 10.78
N LEU A 31 -2.50 0.74 10.54
CA LEU A 31 -2.03 2.03 10.04
C LEU A 31 -1.26 2.77 11.14
N ARG A 32 0.04 2.54 11.18
CA ARG A 32 0.96 3.26 12.07
C ARG A 32 1.23 4.65 11.51
N ALA A 33 1.51 5.61 12.41
CA ALA A 33 1.92 6.96 12.02
C ALA A 33 3.17 6.96 11.11
N GLU A 34 4.00 5.92 11.21
CA GLU A 34 5.17 5.69 10.34
C GLU A 34 4.77 5.46 8.88
N HIS A 35 3.75 4.63 8.61
CA HIS A 35 3.24 4.43 7.24
C HIS A 35 2.71 5.74 6.65
N ALA A 36 2.03 6.58 7.46
CA ALA A 36 1.56 7.88 7.01
C ALA A 36 2.72 8.84 6.67
N ARG A 37 3.81 8.80 7.45
CA ARG A 37 5.03 9.59 7.19
C ARG A 37 5.77 9.10 5.96
N GLU A 38 5.93 7.79 5.79
CA GLU A 38 6.55 7.19 4.60
C GLU A 38 5.76 7.55 3.33
N LEU A 39 4.43 7.43 3.35
CA LEU A 39 3.56 7.84 2.24
C LEU A 39 3.62 9.35 1.93
N GLN A 40 3.89 10.19 2.93
CA GLN A 40 4.12 11.61 2.73
C GLN A 40 5.50 11.88 2.11
N GLN A 41 6.55 11.24 2.62
CA GLN A 41 7.89 11.36 2.06
C GLN A 41 7.97 10.87 0.61
N VAL A 42 7.27 9.79 0.27
CA VAL A 42 7.18 9.30 -1.10
C VAL A 42 6.58 10.35 -2.02
N ARG A 43 5.48 10.99 -1.60
CA ARG A 43 4.85 12.06 -2.39
C ARG A 43 5.72 13.30 -2.49
N ASP A 44 6.40 13.68 -1.42
CA ASP A 44 7.27 14.86 -1.44
C ASP A 44 8.50 14.65 -2.32
N ARG A 45 8.97 13.40 -2.45
CA ARG A 45 10.14 13.03 -3.27
C ARG A 45 9.79 12.69 -4.71
N THR A 46 8.53 12.41 -5.02
CA THR A 46 8.11 11.96 -6.36
C THR A 46 7.38 13.08 -7.07
N SER A 47 7.71 13.33 -8.33
CA SER A 47 6.96 14.23 -9.22
C SER A 47 5.59 13.65 -9.66
N ALA A 48 5.09 12.63 -8.97
CA ALA A 48 3.85 11.94 -9.28
C ALA A 48 2.66 12.85 -8.98
N ARG A 49 1.77 12.98 -9.94
CA ARG A 49 0.54 13.78 -9.81
C ARG A 49 -0.55 13.05 -9.03
N ALA A 50 -0.44 11.74 -8.86
CA ALA A 50 -1.36 10.93 -8.07
C ALA A 50 -0.64 9.76 -7.39
N LEU A 51 -1.06 9.44 -6.16
CA LEU A 51 -0.63 8.28 -5.39
C LEU A 51 -1.78 7.27 -5.26
N ILE A 52 -1.55 6.05 -5.75
CA ILE A 52 -2.49 4.93 -5.66
C ILE A 52 -1.99 3.95 -4.60
N ALA A 53 -2.84 3.65 -3.60
CA ALA A 53 -2.56 2.59 -2.63
C ALA A 53 -3.35 1.32 -2.98
N VAL A 54 -2.68 0.18 -3.05
CA VAL A 54 -3.27 -1.13 -3.33
C VAL A 54 -3.27 -1.95 -2.03
N VAL A 55 -4.46 -2.29 -1.55
CA VAL A 55 -4.66 -3.07 -0.33
C VAL A 55 -4.79 -4.53 -0.69
N LEU A 56 -3.79 -5.31 -0.29
CA LEU A 56 -3.71 -6.74 -0.57
C LEU A 56 -4.32 -7.58 0.57
N PRO A 57 -4.82 -8.79 0.26
CA PRO A 57 -5.34 -9.69 1.26
C PRO A 57 -4.20 -10.38 2.01
N ARG A 58 -4.35 -10.60 3.32
CA ARG A 58 -3.46 -11.47 4.10
C ARG A 58 -4.28 -12.30 5.10
N ALA A 59 -3.84 -13.54 5.33
CA ALA A 59 -4.49 -14.42 6.29
C ALA A 59 -4.21 -13.96 7.73
N GLY A 60 -5.25 -13.98 8.59
CA GLY A 60 -5.11 -13.69 10.02
C GLY A 60 -5.09 -12.21 10.39
N GLU A 61 -5.56 -11.32 9.52
CA GLU A 61 -5.66 -9.87 9.78
C GLU A 61 -6.82 -9.53 10.73
N LEU A 62 -6.61 -8.50 11.54
CA LEU A 62 -7.59 -8.03 12.53
C LEU A 62 -8.75 -7.28 11.87
N LEU A 63 -8.44 -6.50 10.82
CA LEU A 63 -9.42 -5.73 10.07
C LEU A 63 -9.73 -6.41 8.74
N SER A 64 -10.98 -6.31 8.27
CA SER A 64 -11.32 -6.76 6.92
C SER A 64 -10.57 -5.91 5.88
N GLN A 65 -10.25 -6.51 4.72
CA GLN A 65 -9.58 -5.82 3.62
C GLN A 65 -10.31 -4.52 3.21
N ARG A 66 -11.64 -4.55 3.27
CA ARG A 66 -12.50 -3.38 3.04
C ARG A 66 -12.30 -2.29 4.08
N ALA A 67 -12.29 -2.63 5.37
CA ALA A 67 -12.08 -1.67 6.46
C ALA A 67 -10.70 -1.01 6.36
N ARG A 68 -9.67 -1.79 6.00
CA ARG A 68 -8.32 -1.25 5.77
C ARG A 68 -8.28 -0.29 4.59
N ALA A 69 -8.96 -0.60 3.49
CA ALA A 69 -9.09 0.32 2.36
C ALA A 69 -9.73 1.66 2.75
N GLU A 70 -10.73 1.64 3.64
CA GLU A 70 -11.34 2.86 4.16
C GLU A 70 -10.38 3.67 5.03
N LEU A 71 -9.57 3.01 5.87
CA LEU A 71 -8.54 3.68 6.66
C LEU A 71 -7.44 4.29 5.79
N VAL A 72 -6.99 3.57 4.76
CA VAL A 72 -5.98 4.08 3.80
C VAL A 72 -6.57 5.27 3.01
N ALA A 73 -7.84 5.20 2.62
CA ALA A 73 -8.51 6.29 1.91
C ALA A 73 -8.63 7.56 2.77
N ALA A 74 -8.74 7.41 4.09
CA ALA A 74 -8.74 8.55 5.01
C ALA A 74 -7.41 9.33 5.03
N LEU A 75 -6.31 8.73 4.56
CA LEU A 75 -5.04 9.45 4.44
C LEU A 75 -5.15 10.54 3.38
N ARG A 76 -4.86 11.78 3.76
CA ARG A 76 -4.71 12.91 2.82
C ARG A 76 -3.64 12.65 1.76
N ALA A 77 -2.72 11.76 2.09
CA ALA A 77 -1.62 11.36 1.26
C ALA A 77 -2.03 10.60 -0.01
N VAL A 78 -3.10 9.84 0.09
CA VAL A 78 -3.51 8.89 -0.93
C VAL A 78 -4.63 9.49 -1.75
N ASP A 79 -4.47 9.50 -3.07
CA ASP A 79 -5.47 10.02 -4.00
C ASP A 79 -6.50 8.93 -4.32
N TYR A 80 -6.03 7.69 -4.54
CA TYR A 80 -6.87 6.55 -4.88
C TYR A 80 -6.47 5.30 -4.09
N VAL A 81 -7.46 4.50 -3.71
CA VAL A 81 -7.28 3.21 -3.04
C VAL A 81 -7.91 2.12 -3.87
N VAL A 82 -7.21 1.01 -4.06
CA VAL A 82 -7.70 -0.14 -4.80
C VAL A 82 -7.58 -1.36 -3.93
N VAL A 83 -8.64 -2.16 -3.87
CA VAL A 83 -8.60 -3.49 -3.25
C VAL A 83 -8.32 -4.49 -4.36
N ALA A 84 -7.23 -5.24 -4.24
CA ALA A 84 -6.77 -6.16 -5.27
C ALA A 84 -6.04 -7.36 -4.64
N SER A 85 -5.90 -8.44 -5.40
CA SER A 85 -4.95 -9.52 -5.14
C SER A 85 -3.56 -9.20 -5.72
N ALA A 86 -2.55 -10.01 -5.38
CA ALA A 86 -1.20 -9.85 -5.92
C ALA A 86 -1.16 -9.96 -7.46
N ALA A 87 -1.93 -10.90 -8.04
CA ALA A 87 -2.02 -11.06 -9.50
C ALA A 87 -2.66 -9.84 -10.19
N GLU A 88 -3.67 -9.24 -9.55
CA GLU A 88 -4.32 -8.03 -10.05
C GLU A 88 -3.43 -6.79 -9.91
N LEU A 89 -2.63 -6.71 -8.84
CA LEU A 89 -1.58 -5.68 -8.67
C LEU A 89 -0.58 -5.73 -9.83
N ASP A 90 -0.06 -6.91 -10.17
CA ASP A 90 0.85 -7.09 -11.30
C ASP A 90 0.22 -6.64 -12.63
N GLY A 91 -1.07 -6.95 -12.81
CA GLY A 91 -1.86 -6.49 -13.95
C GLY A 91 -1.96 -4.95 -14.01
N LEU A 92 -2.25 -4.31 -12.88
CA LEU A 92 -2.33 -2.86 -12.76
C LEU A 92 -0.99 -2.17 -13.03
N ILE A 93 0.12 -2.71 -12.53
CA ILE A 93 1.47 -2.17 -12.78
C ILE A 93 1.77 -2.20 -14.28
N ARG A 94 1.48 -3.32 -14.96
CA ARG A 94 1.71 -3.45 -16.41
C ARG A 94 0.84 -2.48 -17.23
N LEU A 95 -0.41 -2.31 -16.83
CA LEU A 95 -1.39 -1.48 -17.53
C LEU A 95 -1.11 0.02 -17.33
N LEU A 96 -0.95 0.44 -16.07
CA LEU A 96 -0.86 1.85 -15.71
C LEU A 96 0.54 2.43 -15.89
N ARG A 97 1.57 1.56 -15.90
CA ARG A 97 2.99 1.90 -15.95
C ARG A 97 3.33 3.04 -14.97
N PRO A 98 3.13 2.81 -13.65
CA PRO A 98 3.52 3.76 -12.62
C PRO A 98 4.98 4.21 -12.79
N ALA A 99 5.25 5.48 -12.52
CA ALA A 99 6.61 6.01 -12.50
C ALA A 99 7.41 5.50 -11.28
N LEU A 100 6.71 5.05 -10.24
CA LEU A 100 7.29 4.50 -9.02
C LEU A 100 6.34 3.45 -8.44
N VAL A 101 6.88 2.29 -8.07
CA VAL A 101 6.16 1.24 -7.34
C VAL A 101 6.90 0.97 -6.04
N ILE A 102 6.18 0.95 -4.92
CA ILE A 102 6.73 0.65 -3.60
C ILE A 102 5.91 -0.49 -2.99
N HIS A 103 6.57 -1.57 -2.64
CA HIS A 103 5.97 -2.70 -1.93
C HIS A 103 6.24 -2.55 -0.43
N MET A 104 5.23 -2.16 0.34
CA MET A 104 5.35 -2.03 1.81
C MET A 104 5.22 -3.38 2.53
N GLU A 105 4.79 -4.41 1.83
CA GLU A 105 4.69 -5.80 2.31
C GLU A 105 6.08 -6.36 2.68
N GLU A 106 7.07 -6.08 1.85
CA GLU A 106 8.45 -6.54 2.05
C GLU A 106 9.18 -5.82 3.19
N ALA A 107 8.66 -4.67 3.65
CA ALA A 107 9.20 -3.97 4.80
C ALA A 107 8.75 -4.61 6.12
N ASP A 108 7.64 -5.36 6.10
CA ASP A 108 7.19 -6.19 7.21
C ASP A 108 7.89 -7.56 7.20
N GLU A 109 8.10 -8.20 6.04
CA GLU A 109 8.85 -9.46 5.97
C GLU A 109 10.32 -9.31 6.36
N ARG A 110 11.00 -8.24 5.92
CA ARG A 110 12.39 -7.97 6.34
C ARG A 110 12.51 -7.69 7.84
N ARG A 111 11.58 -6.92 8.41
CA ARG A 111 11.57 -6.65 9.87
C ARG A 111 11.18 -7.87 10.69
N LEU A 112 10.29 -8.73 10.19
CA LEU A 112 10.01 -10.01 10.84
C LEU A 112 11.25 -10.90 10.81
N GLN A 113 11.92 -11.04 9.67
CA GLN A 113 13.15 -11.84 9.56
C GLN A 113 14.25 -11.32 10.49
N GLU A 114 14.46 -10.00 10.55
CA GLU A 114 15.42 -9.36 11.46
C GLU A 114 15.07 -9.58 12.94
N LEU A 115 13.78 -9.52 13.31
CA LEU A 115 13.33 -9.83 14.68
C LEU A 115 13.47 -11.32 15.02
N TRP A 116 13.24 -12.22 14.07
CA TRP A 116 13.40 -13.67 14.27
C TRP A 116 14.88 -14.08 14.38
N ASP A 117 15.77 -13.45 13.62
CA ASP A 117 17.22 -13.69 13.71
C ASP A 117 17.83 -13.11 15.00
N HIS A 118 17.31 -11.98 15.49
CA HIS A 118 17.78 -11.38 16.75
C HIS A 118 17.30 -12.11 18.02
N VAL A 119 16.17 -12.81 17.96
CA VAL A 119 15.63 -13.57 19.11
C VAL A 119 16.29 -14.95 19.24
N ARG A 120 16.80 -15.55 18.14
CA ARG A 120 17.47 -16.86 18.18
C ARG A 120 18.88 -16.84 18.77
N THR A 121 19.57 -15.71 18.75
CA THR A 121 20.93 -15.59 19.30
C THR A 121 20.98 -15.47 20.83
N ARG A 122 19.83 -15.36 21.51
CA ARG A 122 19.77 -15.18 22.97
C ARG A 122 19.40 -16.43 23.77
N PHE A 123 19.13 -17.56 23.12
CA PHE A 123 18.73 -18.82 23.76
C PHE A 123 19.49 -20.05 23.25
N THR A 124 20.81 -19.92 23.04
CA THR A 124 21.69 -21.10 22.95
C THR A 124 22.93 -20.87 23.80
N VAL A 125 22.85 -21.48 25.00
CA VAL A 125 23.87 -21.95 25.95
C VAL A 125 25.23 -21.24 25.94
#